data_AF-A0A9W3APZ9-F1
#
_entry.id   AF-A0A9W3APZ9-F1
#
_cell.length_a   1.000
_cell.length_b   1.000
_cell.length_c   1.000
_cell.angle_alpha   90.00
_cell.angle_beta   90.00
_cell.angle_gamma   90.00
#
_symmetry.space_group_name_H-M   'P 1'
#
loop_
_entity.id
_entity.type
_entity.pdbx_description
1 polymer ?
#
loop_
_entity_poly.entity_id
_entity_poly.type
_entity_poly.pdbx_seq_one_letter_code
_entity_poly.pdbx_strand_id
1 'polypeptide(L)'
;MATRCRGRIRIVDLDQIMTDQQIKEERWTLTTLSTAINTKENCLAWLARHRLVKNLYECINCQQPTSLVKETNSMDGFRWSCKICNVRKSIRDNSFFARSHIPTVQLLHLIYCWSHDMPIFNICHETKIASEFAMNYCNFCREECEKYINRHRLSEIGGIDENGEPVIVEINEVKSFKRKYVTRESRWVFGGIERHSRKCFLVEIPNNTEASLTEAIKKHILPGTHIVSNSSAAFANIAKIQNGIYSHSVVKQENVVDDIVHTKNVEKMWMRAKRLLEKQFGTTTVQFSTCLNEFIFRNSIKKEHIFGTVLVAIAEDYVV
;
A
#
# COMPACT_ATOMS: atom_id res chain seq x y z
N MET A 1 -32.69 -42.48 9.39
CA MET A 1 -31.43 -41.86 9.84
C MET A 1 -31.53 -40.36 9.63
N ALA A 2 -31.63 -39.58 10.70
CA ALA A 2 -31.89 -38.15 10.65
C ALA A 2 -30.75 -37.39 9.94
N THR A 3 -31.13 -36.59 8.95
CA THR A 3 -30.28 -35.64 8.22
C THR A 3 -29.74 -34.62 9.22
N ARG A 4 -28.54 -34.87 9.77
CA ARG A 4 -27.81 -33.90 10.60
C ARG A 4 -27.69 -32.61 9.78
N CYS A 5 -28.31 -31.52 10.25
CA CYS A 5 -28.02 -30.16 9.77
C CYS A 5 -26.50 -29.97 9.73
N ARG A 6 -25.92 -30.07 8.53
CA ARG A 6 -24.51 -29.75 8.30
C ARG A 6 -24.42 -28.24 8.47
N GLY A 7 -23.77 -27.79 9.55
CA GLY A 7 -23.52 -26.37 9.74
C GLY A 7 -22.81 -25.81 8.51
N ARG A 8 -23.07 -24.54 8.20
CA ARG A 8 -22.52 -23.88 7.01
C ARG A 8 -20.99 -24.04 6.99
N ILE A 9 -20.44 -24.59 5.91
CA ILE A 9 -18.98 -24.80 5.76
C ILE A 9 -18.28 -23.60 5.14
N ARG A 10 -19.03 -22.69 4.51
CA ARG A 10 -18.54 -21.44 3.94
C ARG A 10 -19.21 -20.23 4.57
N ILE A 11 -18.57 -19.07 4.56
CA ILE A 11 -19.16 -17.81 5.03
C ILE A 11 -20.06 -17.21 3.93
N VAL A 12 -19.62 -17.25 2.68
CA VAL A 12 -20.33 -16.79 1.49
C VAL A 12 -20.17 -17.79 0.35
N ASP A 13 -21.06 -17.73 -0.63
CA ASP A 13 -20.97 -18.58 -1.81
C ASP A 13 -19.80 -18.15 -2.70
N LEU A 14 -19.27 -19.06 -3.52
CA LEU A 14 -18.01 -18.83 -4.26
C LEU A 14 -18.15 -17.73 -5.31
N ASP A 15 -19.32 -17.59 -5.91
CA ASP A 15 -19.69 -16.52 -6.85
C ASP A 15 -19.78 -15.14 -6.19
N GLN A 16 -19.83 -15.08 -4.86
CA GLN A 16 -19.83 -13.82 -4.10
C GLN A 16 -18.41 -13.34 -3.75
N ILE A 17 -17.38 -14.16 -3.97
CA ILE A 17 -16.00 -13.78 -3.71
C ILE A 17 -15.53 -12.82 -4.80
N MET A 18 -15.01 -11.67 -4.37
CA MET A 18 -14.66 -10.57 -5.25
C MET A 18 -13.22 -10.70 -5.76
N THR A 19 -13.04 -10.42 -7.05
CA THR A 19 -11.75 -10.27 -7.71
C THR A 19 -11.04 -8.98 -7.26
N ASP A 20 -9.73 -8.87 -7.50
CA ASP A 20 -8.97 -7.65 -7.19
C ASP A 20 -9.56 -6.42 -7.88
N GLN A 21 -9.98 -6.58 -9.14
CA GLN A 21 -10.57 -5.50 -9.93
C GLN A 21 -11.88 -5.01 -9.30
N GLN A 22 -12.77 -5.95 -8.95
CA GLN A 22 -14.05 -5.61 -8.30
C GLN A 22 -13.83 -4.85 -6.98
N ILE A 23 -12.91 -5.33 -6.12
CA ILE A 23 -12.60 -4.65 -4.85
C ILE A 23 -12.03 -3.26 -5.07
N LYS A 24 -11.12 -3.10 -6.04
CA LYS A 24 -10.52 -1.80 -6.37
C LYS A 24 -11.57 -0.82 -6.91
N GLU A 25 -12.55 -1.28 -7.67
CA GLU A 25 -13.58 -0.45 -8.29
C GLU A 25 -14.69 0.02 -7.36
N GLU A 26 -14.84 -0.58 -6.18
CA GLU A 26 -15.84 -0.13 -5.22
C GLU A 26 -15.64 1.33 -4.77
N ARG A 27 -16.75 1.96 -4.38
CA ARG A 27 -16.78 3.33 -3.88
C ARG A 27 -17.47 3.36 -2.54
N TRP A 28 -16.67 3.50 -1.51
CA TRP A 28 -17.14 3.59 -0.13
C TRP A 28 -16.98 5.01 0.40
N THR A 29 -18.00 5.46 1.11
CA THR A 29 -17.85 6.45 2.19
C THR A 29 -17.80 5.72 3.53
N LEU A 30 -17.25 6.36 4.58
CA LEU A 30 -17.24 5.79 5.93
C LEU A 30 -18.66 5.40 6.39
N THR A 31 -19.66 6.23 6.07
CA THR A 31 -21.06 5.98 6.41
C THR A 31 -21.60 4.75 5.69
N THR A 32 -21.42 4.66 4.37
CA THR A 32 -21.90 3.50 3.58
C THR A 32 -21.21 2.21 4.01
N LEU A 33 -19.90 2.27 4.34
CA LEU A 33 -19.17 1.12 4.87
C LEU A 33 -19.74 0.69 6.22
N SER A 34 -19.91 1.64 7.15
CA SER A 34 -20.50 1.39 8.47
C SER A 34 -21.87 0.74 8.36
N THR A 35 -22.72 1.19 7.44
CA THR A 35 -24.04 0.60 7.19
C THR A 35 -23.91 -0.82 6.65
N ALA A 36 -22.99 -1.08 5.73
CA ALA A 36 -22.78 -2.40 5.15
C ALA A 36 -22.25 -3.45 6.13
N ILE A 37 -21.50 -3.03 7.17
CA ILE A 37 -20.89 -3.93 8.18
C ILE A 37 -21.52 -3.80 9.58
N ASN A 38 -22.76 -3.29 9.65
CA ASN A 38 -23.44 -2.90 10.89
C ASN A 38 -23.76 -4.05 11.87
N THR A 39 -23.70 -5.32 11.42
CA THR A 39 -23.88 -6.50 12.25
C THR A 39 -22.66 -7.42 12.15
N LYS A 40 -22.48 -8.30 13.15
CA LYS A 40 -21.39 -9.28 13.15
C LYS A 40 -21.46 -10.20 11.92
N GLU A 41 -22.67 -10.66 11.58
CA GLU A 41 -22.97 -11.43 10.38
C GLU A 41 -22.58 -10.69 9.09
N ASN A 42 -23.01 -9.43 8.95
CA ASN A 42 -22.74 -8.63 7.76
C ASN A 42 -21.26 -8.32 7.61
N CYS A 43 -20.59 -7.95 8.72
CA CYS A 43 -19.15 -7.72 8.74
C CYS A 43 -18.39 -8.99 8.34
N LEU A 44 -18.74 -10.15 8.89
CA LEU A 44 -18.10 -11.42 8.53
C LEU A 44 -18.29 -11.76 7.06
N ALA A 45 -19.51 -11.62 6.54
CA ALA A 45 -19.78 -11.84 5.12
C ALA A 45 -19.00 -10.86 4.23
N TRP A 46 -18.93 -9.58 4.61
CA TRP A 46 -18.18 -8.56 3.90
C TRP A 46 -16.68 -8.90 3.85
N LEU A 47 -16.08 -9.25 5.00
CA LEU A 47 -14.69 -9.68 5.08
C LEU A 47 -14.40 -10.89 4.19
N ALA A 48 -15.29 -11.89 4.16
CA ALA A 48 -15.12 -13.07 3.33
C ALA A 48 -15.22 -12.76 1.82
N ARG A 49 -16.19 -11.93 1.40
CA ARG A 49 -16.32 -11.48 -0.01
C ARG A 49 -15.05 -10.77 -0.50
N HIS A 50 -14.43 -9.97 0.37
CA HIS A 50 -13.22 -9.21 0.08
C HIS A 50 -11.92 -10.00 0.25
N ARG A 51 -12.00 -11.30 0.55
CA ARG A 51 -10.84 -12.16 0.81
C ARG A 51 -9.95 -11.65 1.95
N LEU A 52 -10.56 -11.12 3.01
CA LEU A 52 -9.83 -10.62 4.20
C LEU A 52 -9.86 -11.63 5.36
N VAL A 53 -10.72 -12.65 5.29
CA VAL A 53 -10.76 -13.81 6.19
C VAL A 53 -11.15 -15.05 5.40
N LYS A 54 -10.62 -16.21 5.81
CA LYS A 54 -10.89 -17.50 5.16
C LYS A 54 -12.38 -17.73 4.94
N ASN A 55 -12.78 -17.97 3.69
CA ASN A 55 -14.17 -18.35 3.40
C ASN A 55 -14.46 -19.81 3.80
N LEU A 56 -13.43 -20.66 3.87
CA LEU A 56 -13.48 -22.06 4.26
C LEU A 56 -12.30 -22.37 5.18
N TYR A 57 -12.51 -23.20 6.20
CA TYR A 57 -11.43 -23.66 7.07
C TYR A 57 -11.38 -25.19 7.13
N GLU A 58 -10.22 -25.75 6.81
CA GLU A 58 -9.93 -27.19 6.92
C GLU A 58 -9.26 -27.51 8.27
N CYS A 59 -9.70 -28.59 8.91
CA CYS A 59 -9.16 -28.98 10.20
C CYS A 59 -7.70 -29.42 10.07
N ILE A 60 -6.80 -28.81 10.86
CA ILE A 60 -5.37 -29.17 10.89
C ILE A 60 -5.08 -30.65 11.20
N ASN A 61 -6.00 -31.38 11.85
CA ASN A 61 -5.76 -32.76 12.27
C ASN A 61 -6.33 -33.79 11.27
N CYS A 62 -7.51 -33.54 10.69
CA CYS A 62 -8.18 -34.48 9.79
C CYS A 62 -8.39 -33.99 8.36
N GLN A 63 -7.98 -32.75 8.06
CA GLN A 63 -8.10 -32.05 6.77
C GLN A 63 -9.54 -31.93 6.24
N GLN A 64 -10.54 -32.26 7.06
CA GLN A 64 -11.95 -32.12 6.67
C GLN A 64 -12.42 -30.66 6.85
N PRO A 65 -13.33 -30.17 5.98
CA PRO A 65 -14.01 -28.90 6.17
C PRO A 65 -14.66 -28.78 7.54
N THR A 66 -14.40 -27.67 8.22
CA THR A 66 -15.02 -27.34 9.50
C THR A 66 -16.36 -26.64 9.32
N SER A 67 -17.21 -26.66 10.35
CA SER A 67 -18.44 -25.89 10.34
C SER A 67 -18.21 -24.51 10.95
N LEU A 68 -18.80 -23.49 10.36
CA LEU A 68 -18.94 -22.18 10.97
C LEU A 68 -20.05 -22.25 12.04
N VAL A 69 -19.72 -21.88 13.26
CA VAL A 69 -20.64 -21.98 14.41
C VAL A 69 -20.72 -20.64 15.13
N LYS A 70 -21.93 -20.26 15.56
CA LYS A 70 -22.16 -19.08 16.40
C LYS A 70 -21.50 -19.25 17.77
N GLU A 71 -20.86 -18.19 18.23
CA GLU A 71 -20.23 -18.09 19.55
C GLU A 71 -20.57 -16.72 20.15
N THR A 72 -21.66 -16.66 20.91
CA THR A 72 -22.25 -15.42 21.42
C THR A 72 -21.28 -14.59 22.27
N ASN A 73 -20.41 -15.26 23.02
CA ASN A 73 -19.46 -14.63 23.94
C ASN A 73 -18.17 -14.17 23.24
N SER A 74 -18.03 -14.44 21.94
CA SER A 74 -16.88 -13.97 21.17
C SER A 74 -17.09 -12.57 20.60
N MET A 75 -16.00 -11.84 20.41
CA MET A 75 -15.99 -10.51 19.82
C MET A 75 -16.67 -10.50 18.45
N ASP A 76 -16.35 -11.48 17.60
CA ASP A 76 -16.88 -11.56 16.23
C ASP A 76 -18.19 -12.36 16.12
N GLY A 77 -18.59 -13.09 17.16
CA GLY A 77 -19.83 -13.88 17.16
C GLY A 77 -19.73 -15.25 16.48
N PHE A 78 -18.58 -15.61 15.90
CA PHE A 78 -18.39 -16.81 15.10
C PHE A 78 -17.02 -17.46 15.30
N ARG A 79 -16.98 -18.79 15.10
CA ARG A 79 -15.75 -19.58 15.06
C ARG A 79 -15.86 -20.77 14.10
N TRP A 80 -14.70 -21.25 13.66
CA TRP A 80 -14.57 -22.53 12.98
C TRP A 80 -14.50 -23.68 13.99
N SER A 81 -15.24 -24.75 13.73
CA SER A 81 -15.33 -25.91 14.63
C SER A 81 -15.32 -27.23 13.87
N CYS A 82 -14.32 -28.07 14.15
CA CYS A 82 -14.26 -29.44 13.68
C CYS A 82 -14.94 -30.36 14.70
N LYS A 83 -16.06 -31.00 14.31
CA LYS A 83 -16.76 -31.95 15.19
C LYS A 83 -16.03 -33.28 15.38
N ILE A 84 -15.16 -33.66 14.45
CA ILE A 84 -14.42 -34.93 14.48
C ILE A 84 -13.27 -34.83 15.47
N CYS A 85 -12.44 -33.79 15.35
CA CYS A 85 -11.22 -33.62 16.16
C CYS A 85 -11.41 -32.67 17.35
N ASN A 86 -12.60 -32.10 17.55
CA ASN A 86 -12.91 -31.08 18.55
C ASN A 86 -11.99 -29.84 18.50
N VAL A 87 -11.39 -29.56 17.33
CA VAL A 87 -10.56 -28.38 17.09
C VAL A 87 -11.45 -27.15 16.89
N ARG A 88 -11.08 -26.04 17.53
CA ARG A 88 -11.75 -24.75 17.43
C ARG A 88 -10.77 -23.67 17.01
N LYS A 89 -11.17 -22.83 16.07
CA LYS A 89 -10.32 -21.79 15.50
C LYS A 89 -11.09 -20.50 15.30
N SER A 90 -10.41 -19.38 15.56
CA SER A 90 -10.97 -18.05 15.31
C SER A 90 -11.21 -17.86 13.81
N ILE A 91 -12.24 -17.09 13.45
CA ILE A 91 -12.42 -16.63 12.07
C ILE A 91 -11.27 -15.72 11.60
N ARG A 92 -10.50 -15.15 12.53
CA ARG A 92 -9.33 -14.29 12.26
C ARG A 92 -8.03 -15.07 12.12
N ASP A 93 -8.07 -16.40 12.22
CA ASP A 93 -6.87 -17.24 12.12
C ASP A 93 -6.20 -17.04 10.75
N ASN A 94 -4.91 -16.72 10.76
CA ASN A 94 -4.10 -16.43 9.57
C ASN A 94 -4.66 -15.28 8.69
N SER A 95 -5.12 -14.19 9.31
CA SER A 95 -5.49 -12.96 8.61
C SER A 95 -4.86 -11.72 9.24
N PHE A 96 -5.00 -10.57 8.58
CA PHE A 96 -4.60 -9.25 9.09
C PHE A 96 -5.17 -8.92 10.48
N PHE A 97 -6.29 -9.53 10.84
CA PHE A 97 -6.98 -9.29 12.11
C PHE A 97 -6.57 -10.29 13.21
N ALA A 98 -5.66 -11.22 12.91
CA ALA A 98 -5.22 -12.24 13.84
C ALA A 98 -4.68 -11.62 15.14
N ARG A 99 -4.98 -12.25 16.29
CA ARG A 99 -4.52 -11.84 17.63
C ARG A 99 -4.96 -10.43 18.08
N SER A 100 -5.80 -9.76 17.31
CA SER A 100 -6.33 -8.46 17.69
C SER A 100 -7.42 -8.56 18.75
N HIS A 101 -7.35 -7.67 19.74
CA HIS A 101 -8.42 -7.45 20.72
C HIS A 101 -9.36 -6.31 20.31
N ILE A 102 -9.26 -5.82 19.08
CA ILE A 102 -10.13 -4.77 18.54
C ILE A 102 -11.21 -5.41 17.66
N PRO A 103 -12.49 -5.04 17.80
CA PRO A 103 -13.56 -5.42 16.88
C PRO A 103 -13.20 -5.17 15.41
N THR A 104 -13.47 -6.16 14.55
CA THR A 104 -13.19 -6.10 13.10
C THR A 104 -13.87 -4.92 12.41
N VAL A 105 -15.07 -4.53 12.83
CA VAL A 105 -15.74 -3.31 12.35
C VAL A 105 -14.89 -2.05 12.58
N GLN A 106 -14.34 -1.89 13.79
CA GLN A 106 -13.48 -0.74 14.11
C GLN A 106 -12.17 -0.78 13.31
N LEU A 107 -11.61 -1.97 13.09
CA LEU A 107 -10.41 -2.14 12.26
C LEU A 107 -10.67 -1.79 10.79
N LEU A 108 -11.82 -2.18 10.23
CA LEU A 108 -12.21 -1.78 8.88
C LEU A 108 -12.38 -0.26 8.75
N HIS A 109 -13.02 0.38 9.73
CA HIS A 109 -13.10 1.84 9.78
C HIS A 109 -11.72 2.49 9.88
N LEU A 110 -10.81 1.92 10.68
CA LEU A 110 -9.43 2.40 10.75
C LEU A 110 -8.72 2.31 9.41
N ILE A 111 -8.78 1.14 8.75
CA ILE A 111 -8.16 0.93 7.43
C ILE A 111 -8.72 1.93 6.42
N TYR A 112 -10.04 2.16 6.43
CA TYR A 112 -10.69 3.16 5.61
C TYR A 112 -10.16 4.58 5.90
N CYS A 113 -10.19 5.02 7.16
CA CYS A 113 -9.72 6.35 7.55
C CYS A 113 -8.24 6.56 7.20
N TRP A 114 -7.39 5.56 7.45
CA TRP A 114 -5.99 5.59 7.06
C TRP A 114 -5.82 5.67 5.54
N SER A 115 -6.59 4.88 4.77
CA SER A 115 -6.57 4.91 3.30
C SER A 115 -6.87 6.29 2.74
N HIS A 116 -7.67 7.10 3.46
CA HIS A 116 -8.00 8.48 3.08
C HIS A 116 -7.06 9.56 3.64
N ASP A 117 -5.87 9.21 4.15
CA ASP A 117 -4.88 10.14 4.73
C ASP A 117 -5.45 10.97 5.91
N MET A 118 -6.36 10.37 6.70
CA MET A 118 -6.88 11.03 7.89
C MET A 118 -5.80 11.13 8.98
N PRO A 119 -5.68 12.27 9.67
CA PRO A 119 -4.77 12.38 10.82
C PRO A 119 -5.12 11.38 11.92
N ILE A 120 -4.10 10.92 12.66
CA ILE A 120 -4.27 9.89 13.70
C ILE A 120 -5.33 10.28 14.75
N PHE A 121 -5.42 11.57 15.10
CA PHE A 121 -6.43 12.02 16.07
C PHE A 121 -7.86 11.84 15.53
N ASN A 122 -8.09 12.09 14.23
CA ASN A 122 -9.37 11.82 13.59
C ASN A 122 -9.63 10.31 13.53
N ILE A 123 -8.63 9.50 13.17
CA ILE A 123 -8.77 8.04 13.16
C ILE A 123 -9.22 7.55 14.54
N CYS A 124 -8.58 8.01 15.62
CA CYS A 124 -8.96 7.65 16.99
C CYS A 124 -10.37 8.15 17.34
N HIS A 125 -10.71 9.37 16.94
CA HIS A 125 -12.03 9.96 17.17
C HIS A 125 -13.15 9.14 16.51
N GLU A 126 -13.00 8.80 15.24
CA GLU A 126 -14.01 8.08 14.44
C GLU A 126 -14.13 6.61 14.89
N THR A 127 -13.01 5.95 15.16
CA THR A 127 -12.99 4.51 15.45
C THR A 127 -13.17 4.17 16.92
N LYS A 128 -12.95 5.15 17.82
CA LYS A 128 -12.84 4.97 19.28
C LYS A 128 -11.70 4.01 19.70
N ILE A 129 -10.71 3.83 18.83
CA ILE A 129 -9.48 3.08 19.14
C ILE A 129 -8.48 4.03 19.80
N ALA A 130 -7.81 3.56 20.86
CA ALA A 130 -6.75 4.35 21.50
C ALA A 130 -5.56 4.57 20.56
N SER A 131 -4.91 5.72 20.69
CA SER A 131 -3.86 6.19 19.76
C SER A 131 -2.71 5.21 19.55
N GLU A 132 -2.28 4.52 20.61
CA GLU A 132 -1.23 3.50 20.54
C GLU A 132 -1.59 2.38 19.56
N PHE A 133 -2.78 1.79 19.71
CA PHE A 133 -3.23 0.72 18.82
C PHE A 133 -3.55 1.23 17.41
N ALA A 134 -4.13 2.44 17.31
CA ALA A 134 -4.42 3.03 16.00
C ALA A 134 -3.12 3.26 15.20
N MET A 135 -2.06 3.72 15.87
CA MET A 135 -0.74 3.90 15.27
C MET A 135 -0.12 2.56 14.82
N ASN A 136 -0.24 1.52 15.64
CA ASN A 136 0.24 0.17 15.27
C ASN A 136 -0.46 -0.33 14.00
N TYR A 137 -1.78 -0.20 13.89
CA TYR A 137 -2.50 -0.60 12.69
C TYR A 137 -2.20 0.27 11.46
N CYS A 138 -1.94 1.57 11.64
CA CYS A 138 -1.45 2.41 10.55
C CYS A 138 -0.09 1.92 10.06
N ASN A 139 0.80 1.45 10.95
CA ASN A 139 2.07 0.84 10.56
C ASN A 139 1.87 -0.48 9.83
N PHE A 140 0.98 -1.36 10.31
CA PHE A 140 0.64 -2.59 9.59
C PHE A 140 0.09 -2.30 8.18
N CYS A 141 -0.77 -1.28 8.02
CA CYS A 141 -1.23 -0.89 6.69
C CYS A 141 -0.07 -0.42 5.77
N ARG A 142 0.93 0.28 6.31
CA ARG A 142 2.13 0.66 5.54
C ARG A 142 2.96 -0.55 5.13
N GLU A 143 3.13 -1.52 6.03
CA GLU A 143 3.85 -2.77 5.74
C GLU A 143 3.18 -3.53 4.59
N GLU A 144 1.85 -3.66 4.61
CA GLU A 144 1.10 -4.29 3.51
C GLU A 144 1.26 -3.51 2.18
N CYS A 145 1.27 -2.17 2.24
CA CYS A 145 1.51 -1.35 1.04
C CYS A 145 2.93 -1.52 0.49
N GLU A 146 3.95 -1.67 1.34
CA GLU A 146 5.31 -1.93 0.91
C GLU A 146 5.43 -3.29 0.22
N LYS A 147 4.82 -4.33 0.78
CA LYS A 147 4.79 -5.66 0.14
C LYS A 147 4.08 -5.62 -1.21
N TYR A 148 2.96 -4.89 -1.29
CA TYR A 148 2.25 -4.67 -2.56
C TYR A 148 3.12 -3.92 -3.58
N ILE A 149 3.82 -2.86 -3.18
CA ILE A 149 4.77 -2.12 -4.04
C ILE A 149 5.82 -3.08 -4.62
N ASN A 150 6.39 -3.95 -3.78
CA ASN A 150 7.44 -4.88 -4.19
C ASN A 150 6.90 -5.97 -5.12
N ARG A 151 5.74 -6.55 -4.80
CA ARG A 151 5.09 -7.61 -5.58
C ARG A 151 4.67 -7.12 -6.97
N HIS A 152 4.12 -5.91 -7.04
CA HIS A 152 3.61 -5.30 -8.27
C HIS A 152 4.61 -4.34 -8.93
N ARG A 153 5.85 -4.27 -8.43
CA ARG A 153 6.95 -3.45 -8.96
C ARG A 153 6.57 -1.98 -9.20
N LEU A 154 5.81 -1.38 -8.29
CA LEU A 154 5.30 -0.01 -8.47
C LEU A 154 6.40 1.07 -8.47
N SER A 155 7.58 0.73 -7.95
CA SER A 155 8.75 1.62 -7.92
C SER A 155 9.67 1.46 -9.14
N GLU A 156 9.32 0.61 -10.10
CA GLU A 156 9.97 0.52 -11.42
C GLU A 156 9.14 1.35 -12.41
N ILE A 157 9.74 2.37 -13.01
CA ILE A 157 9.04 3.35 -13.86
C ILE A 157 9.74 3.53 -15.20
N GLY A 158 9.06 4.12 -16.17
CA GLY A 158 9.58 4.41 -17.50
C GLY A 158 9.43 3.22 -18.46
N GLY A 159 10.38 3.10 -19.37
CA GLY A 159 10.44 2.06 -20.40
C GLY A 159 9.97 2.58 -21.76
N ILE A 160 9.44 1.65 -22.54
CA ILE A 160 8.77 1.93 -23.82
C ILE A 160 7.27 1.74 -23.61
N ASP A 161 6.47 2.66 -24.12
CA ASP A 161 5.02 2.58 -24.04
C ASP A 161 4.41 1.62 -25.08
N GLU A 162 3.09 1.51 -25.10
CA GLU A 162 2.34 0.63 -26.02
C GLU A 162 2.52 0.98 -27.50
N ASN A 163 2.96 2.20 -27.82
CA ASN A 163 3.19 2.67 -29.18
C ASN A 163 4.65 2.51 -29.63
N GLY A 164 5.52 1.98 -28.78
CA GLY A 164 6.95 1.87 -29.08
C GLY A 164 7.74 3.15 -28.75
N GLU A 165 7.15 4.12 -28.06
CA GLU A 165 7.79 5.40 -27.76
C GLU A 165 8.40 5.42 -26.34
N PRO A 166 9.53 6.11 -26.13
CA PRO A 166 10.12 6.28 -24.82
C PRO A 166 9.19 6.98 -23.82
N VAL A 167 8.93 6.34 -22.68
CA VAL A 167 8.27 7.00 -21.56
C VAL A 167 9.20 8.07 -21.01
N ILE A 168 8.66 9.27 -20.76
CA ILE A 168 9.42 10.38 -20.19
C ILE A 168 9.41 10.31 -18.67
N VAL A 169 10.60 10.17 -18.08
CA VAL A 169 10.81 10.19 -16.62
C VAL A 169 11.58 11.44 -16.23
N GLU A 170 10.96 12.29 -15.42
CA GLU A 170 11.62 13.44 -14.81
C GLU A 170 12.30 12.99 -13.51
N ILE A 171 13.62 13.19 -13.44
CA ILE A 171 14.40 13.02 -12.21
C ILE A 171 14.86 14.39 -11.71
N ASN A 172 15.12 14.51 -10.42
CA ASN A 172 15.69 15.73 -9.86
C ASN A 172 16.70 15.39 -8.75
N GLU A 173 17.35 16.44 -8.26
CA GLU A 173 18.29 16.43 -7.17
C GLU A 173 17.90 15.54 -6.00
N VAL A 174 18.94 14.89 -5.48
CA VAL A 174 18.92 14.14 -4.24
C VAL A 174 18.66 15.11 -3.09
N LYS A 175 17.58 14.88 -2.32
CA LYS A 175 17.25 15.74 -1.18
C LYS A 175 17.78 15.13 0.11
N SER A 176 18.50 15.95 0.87
CA SER A 176 18.85 15.66 2.26
C SER A 176 17.63 15.94 3.16
N PHE A 177 17.05 14.89 3.73
CA PHE A 177 16.04 15.01 4.78
C PHE A 177 16.72 15.03 6.15
N LYS A 178 16.37 16.04 6.96
CA LYS A 178 16.80 16.15 8.36
C LYS A 178 15.57 16.01 9.25
N ARG A 179 15.63 15.16 10.27
CA ARG A 179 14.56 15.05 11.26
C ARG A 179 14.60 16.26 12.17
N LYS A 180 13.49 17.00 12.28
CA LYS A 180 13.43 18.29 12.98
C LYS A 180 13.85 18.23 14.47
N TYR A 181 13.84 17.05 15.11
CA TYR A 181 14.02 16.93 16.57
C TYR A 181 14.86 15.73 17.07
N VAL A 182 15.43 14.86 16.22
CA VAL A 182 16.02 13.59 16.71
C VAL A 182 17.41 13.25 16.16
N THR A 183 17.83 13.69 14.96
CA THR A 183 19.20 13.40 14.49
C THR A 183 19.77 14.47 13.55
N ARG A 184 21.09 14.72 13.64
CA ARG A 184 21.89 15.54 12.71
C ARG A 184 22.19 14.81 11.39
N GLU A 185 21.82 13.54 11.27
CA GLU A 185 22.09 12.72 10.09
C GLU A 185 21.16 13.09 8.93
N SER A 186 21.78 13.60 7.87
CA SER A 186 21.13 13.87 6.60
C SER A 186 20.90 12.57 5.85
N ARG A 187 19.63 12.24 5.54
CA ARG A 187 19.30 11.12 4.65
C ARG A 187 19.16 11.60 3.22
N TRP A 188 19.92 10.99 2.31
CA TRP A 188 19.85 11.29 0.89
C TRP A 188 18.73 10.48 0.24
N VAL A 189 17.77 11.14 -0.39
CA VAL A 189 16.71 10.47 -1.13
C VAL A 189 16.74 10.91 -2.58
N PHE A 190 16.72 9.93 -3.48
CA PHE A 190 16.61 10.12 -4.92
C PHE A 190 15.21 9.70 -5.39
N GLY A 191 14.73 10.34 -6.46
CA GLY A 191 13.38 10.10 -6.93
C GLY A 191 13.16 10.53 -8.37
N GLY A 192 12.22 9.85 -9.02
CA GLY A 192 11.78 10.13 -10.38
C GLY A 192 10.28 9.96 -10.53
N ILE A 193 9.69 10.62 -11.52
CA ILE A 193 8.26 10.55 -11.84
C ILE A 193 8.04 10.47 -13.35
N GLU A 194 7.13 9.60 -13.77
CA GLU A 194 6.62 9.59 -15.14
C GLU A 194 5.75 10.81 -15.38
N ARG A 195 5.97 11.49 -16.51
CA ARG A 195 5.26 12.74 -16.83
C ARG A 195 3.75 12.54 -16.92
N HIS A 196 3.31 11.46 -17.56
CA HIS A 196 1.89 11.21 -17.85
C HIS A 196 1.19 10.37 -16.79
N SER A 197 1.68 9.15 -16.50
CA SER A 197 1.02 8.22 -15.58
C SER A 197 1.10 8.66 -14.11
N ARG A 198 2.06 9.54 -13.79
CA ARG A 198 2.42 9.97 -12.44
C ARG A 198 3.02 8.87 -11.55
N LYS A 199 3.26 7.66 -12.06
CA LYS A 199 4.05 6.63 -11.36
C LYS A 199 5.39 7.22 -10.93
N CYS A 200 5.84 6.87 -9.74
CA CYS A 200 7.06 7.45 -9.20
C CYS A 200 7.80 6.47 -8.29
N PHE A 201 9.06 6.79 -8.03
CA PHE A 201 9.82 6.17 -6.94
C PHE A 201 10.46 7.25 -6.07
N LEU A 202 10.68 6.90 -4.80
CA LEU A 202 11.46 7.66 -3.83
C LEU A 202 12.29 6.66 -3.03
N VAL A 203 13.61 6.73 -3.14
CA VAL A 203 14.51 5.75 -2.53
C VAL A 203 15.63 6.43 -1.77
N GLU A 204 15.92 5.91 -0.58
CA GLU A 204 17.07 6.32 0.19
C GLU A 204 18.34 5.77 -0.48
N ILE A 205 19.33 6.64 -0.66
CA ILE A 205 20.65 6.30 -1.22
C ILE A 205 21.73 6.66 -0.17
N PRO A 206 22.89 5.99 -0.17
CA PRO A 206 23.90 6.23 0.86
C PRO A 206 24.56 7.61 0.76
N ASN A 207 24.68 8.16 -0.45
CA ASN A 207 25.29 9.45 -0.74
C ASN A 207 24.85 9.95 -2.13
N ASN A 208 25.15 11.21 -2.46
CA ASN A 208 24.81 11.84 -3.75
C ASN A 208 25.87 11.63 -4.85
N THR A 209 26.66 10.56 -4.79
CA THR A 209 27.68 10.27 -5.82
C THR A 209 27.03 9.75 -7.11
N GLU A 210 27.74 9.92 -8.23
CA GLU A 210 27.34 9.38 -9.54
C GLU A 210 27.12 7.86 -9.49
N ALA A 211 27.94 7.13 -8.74
CA ALA A 211 27.80 5.68 -8.57
C ALA A 211 26.47 5.32 -7.90
N SER A 212 26.15 5.95 -6.76
CA SER A 212 24.89 5.71 -6.03
C SER A 212 23.65 6.06 -6.88
N LEU A 213 23.72 7.16 -7.64
CA LEU A 213 22.66 7.56 -8.55
C LEU A 213 22.50 6.59 -9.72
N THR A 214 23.61 6.15 -10.31
CA THR A 214 23.61 5.20 -11.42
C THR A 214 22.99 3.87 -11.02
N GLU A 215 23.31 3.34 -9.84
CA GLU A 215 22.69 2.11 -9.33
C GLU A 215 21.19 2.29 -9.06
N ALA A 216 20.79 3.44 -8.51
CA ALA A 216 19.38 3.74 -8.33
C ALA A 216 18.61 3.87 -9.66
N ILE A 217 19.21 4.51 -10.68
CA ILE A 217 18.65 4.61 -12.03
C ILE A 217 18.46 3.22 -12.63
N LYS A 218 19.50 2.38 -12.63
CA LYS A 218 19.43 1.00 -13.18
C LYS A 218 18.34 0.16 -12.51
N LYS A 219 18.12 0.36 -11.21
CA LYS A 219 17.16 -0.41 -10.43
C LYS A 219 15.71 0.06 -10.63
N HIS A 220 15.50 1.37 -10.80
CA HIS A 220 14.15 1.97 -10.74
C HIS A 220 13.65 2.54 -12.06
N ILE A 221 14.51 2.70 -13.07
CA ILE A 221 14.14 3.24 -14.38
C ILE A 221 14.37 2.16 -15.44
N LEU A 222 13.28 1.75 -16.09
CA LEU A 222 13.30 0.68 -17.10
C LEU A 222 14.10 1.10 -18.35
N PRO A 223 14.81 0.17 -19.01
CA PRO A 223 15.53 0.45 -20.26
C PRO A 223 14.64 1.06 -21.35
N GLY A 224 15.21 1.91 -22.21
CA GLY A 224 14.48 2.60 -23.28
C GLY A 224 13.82 3.91 -22.86
N THR A 225 13.84 4.27 -21.57
CA THR A 225 13.29 5.52 -21.03
C THR A 225 13.98 6.77 -21.61
N HIS A 226 13.21 7.83 -21.81
CA HIS A 226 13.74 9.19 -21.96
C HIS A 226 13.80 9.89 -20.60
N ILE A 227 15.01 10.10 -20.08
CA ILE A 227 15.23 10.72 -18.79
C ILE A 227 15.40 12.24 -18.97
N VAL A 228 14.71 13.03 -18.13
CA VAL A 228 14.87 14.48 -18.07
C VAL A 228 15.38 14.87 -16.68
N SER A 229 16.52 15.56 -16.61
CA SER A 229 17.12 16.01 -15.34
C SER A 229 17.43 17.51 -15.34
N ASN A 230 17.77 18.05 -14.18
CA ASN A 230 18.42 19.35 -14.10
C ASN A 230 19.91 19.27 -14.51
N SER A 231 20.59 20.41 -14.53
CA SER A 231 22.00 20.55 -14.94
C SER A 231 23.03 20.13 -13.88
N SER A 232 22.63 19.35 -12.87
CA SER A 232 23.56 18.82 -11.86
C SER A 232 24.62 17.92 -12.50
N ALA A 233 25.88 18.13 -12.12
CA ALA A 233 27.02 17.33 -12.59
C ALA A 233 26.84 15.82 -12.30
N ALA A 234 26.08 15.48 -11.25
CA ALA A 234 25.81 14.11 -10.87
C ALA A 234 24.99 13.32 -11.93
N PHE A 235 24.36 14.02 -12.89
CA PHE A 235 23.59 13.43 -13.97
C PHE A 235 24.27 13.51 -15.34
N ALA A 236 25.52 13.98 -15.42
CA ALA A 236 26.20 14.25 -16.69
C ALA A 236 26.43 13.02 -17.58
N ASN A 237 26.49 11.81 -17.00
CA ASN A 237 26.81 10.59 -17.71
C ASN A 237 25.63 9.62 -17.87
N ILE A 238 24.37 10.06 -17.66
CA ILE A 238 23.20 9.17 -17.76
C ILE A 238 23.11 8.49 -19.13
N ALA A 239 23.34 9.22 -20.22
CA ALA A 239 23.33 8.68 -21.59
C ALA A 239 24.43 7.64 -21.86
N LYS A 240 25.40 7.45 -20.96
CA LYS A 240 26.46 6.43 -21.08
C LYS A 240 26.15 5.16 -20.27
N ILE A 241 25.14 5.21 -19.39
CA ILE A 241 24.76 4.07 -18.55
C ILE A 241 24.36 2.90 -19.45
N GLN A 242 24.90 1.71 -19.16
CA GLN A 242 24.59 0.45 -19.86
C GLN A 242 24.63 0.59 -21.39
N ASN A 243 25.70 1.21 -21.92
CA ASN A 243 25.93 1.38 -23.36
C ASN A 243 24.86 2.26 -24.06
N GLY A 244 24.22 3.17 -23.32
CA GLY A 244 23.32 4.17 -23.89
C GLY A 244 21.88 3.71 -24.11
N ILE A 245 21.41 2.78 -23.27
CA ILE A 245 20.00 2.33 -23.27
C ILE A 245 19.00 3.41 -22.83
N TYR A 246 19.48 4.54 -22.30
CA TYR A 246 18.66 5.67 -21.89
C TYR A 246 18.98 6.87 -22.77
N SER A 247 17.95 7.55 -23.25
CA SER A 247 18.11 8.89 -23.81
C SER A 247 17.98 9.93 -22.69
N HIS A 248 18.70 11.06 -22.80
CA HIS A 248 18.79 12.02 -21.70
C HIS A 248 18.72 13.46 -22.21
N SER A 249 17.83 14.24 -21.59
CA SER A 249 17.74 15.70 -21.77
C SER A 249 18.04 16.42 -20.45
N VAL A 250 18.76 17.54 -20.57
CA VAL A 250 19.09 18.41 -19.43
C VAL A 250 18.30 19.71 -19.55
N VAL A 251 17.59 20.08 -18.50
CA VAL A 251 16.93 21.39 -18.40
C VAL A 251 18.01 22.47 -18.32
N LYS A 252 18.10 23.33 -19.34
CA LYS A 252 18.97 24.51 -19.36
C LYS A 252 18.18 25.77 -18.97
N GLN A 253 18.84 26.79 -18.42
CA GLN A 253 18.20 28.07 -18.04
C GLN A 253 17.50 28.76 -19.22
N GLU A 254 17.97 28.55 -20.45
CA GLU A 254 17.39 29.07 -21.69
C GLU A 254 16.11 28.34 -22.15
N ASN A 255 15.84 27.13 -21.63
CA ASN A 255 14.67 26.31 -21.98
C ASN A 255 13.48 26.55 -21.04
N VAL A 256 13.55 27.49 -20.10
CA VAL A 256 12.48 27.76 -19.11
C VAL A 256 11.17 28.22 -19.79
N VAL A 257 11.26 28.73 -21.02
CA VAL A 257 10.12 29.15 -21.85
C VAL A 257 9.48 27.98 -22.63
N ASP A 258 10.20 26.87 -22.81
CA ASP A 258 9.77 25.73 -23.62
C ASP A 258 9.21 24.62 -22.71
N ASP A 259 7.89 24.42 -22.72
CA ASP A 259 7.21 23.51 -21.77
C ASP A 259 7.48 22.02 -22.04
N ILE A 260 8.34 21.72 -23.01
CA ILE A 260 8.72 20.37 -23.45
C ILE A 260 9.80 19.76 -22.53
N VAL A 261 10.78 20.54 -22.07
CA VAL A 261 11.93 20.04 -21.28
C VAL A 261 11.98 20.72 -19.91
N HIS A 262 11.34 20.10 -18.91
CA HIS A 262 11.29 20.61 -17.54
C HIS A 262 11.33 19.50 -16.48
N THR A 263 11.61 19.87 -15.22
CA THR A 263 11.54 19.01 -14.02
C THR A 263 10.46 19.46 -13.02
N LYS A 264 9.46 20.24 -13.48
CA LYS A 264 8.40 20.81 -12.61
C LYS A 264 7.58 19.71 -11.90
N ASN A 265 7.39 18.54 -12.52
CA ASN A 265 6.54 17.49 -11.95
C ASN A 265 7.21 16.79 -10.78
N VAL A 266 8.50 16.48 -10.92
CA VAL A 266 9.31 15.87 -9.85
C VAL A 266 9.51 16.85 -8.69
N GLU A 267 9.62 18.16 -8.94
CA GLU A 267 9.61 19.18 -7.87
C GLU A 267 8.31 19.21 -7.08
N LYS A 268 7.17 19.21 -7.77
CA LYS A 268 5.84 19.12 -7.15
C LYS A 268 5.67 17.82 -6.38
N MET A 269 6.18 16.70 -6.90
CA MET A 269 6.21 15.43 -6.19
C MET A 269 6.99 15.54 -4.89
N TRP A 270 8.20 16.10 -4.91
CA TRP A 270 8.99 16.31 -3.70
C TRP A 270 8.28 17.17 -2.66
N MET A 271 7.57 18.22 -3.08
CA MET A 271 6.78 19.04 -2.15
C MET A 271 5.67 18.22 -1.46
N ARG A 272 4.98 17.36 -2.21
CA ARG A 272 3.94 16.48 -1.64
C ARG A 272 4.53 15.44 -0.69
N ALA A 273 5.66 14.82 -1.06
CA ALA A 273 6.35 13.86 -0.22
C ALA A 273 6.84 14.49 1.09
N LYS A 274 7.44 15.69 1.02
CA LYS A 274 7.84 16.47 2.21
C LYS A 274 6.66 16.74 3.14
N ARG A 275 5.51 17.17 2.61
CA ARG A 275 4.31 17.42 3.42
C ARG A 275 3.80 16.16 4.13
N LEU A 276 3.79 15.01 3.45
CA LEU A 276 3.41 13.74 4.08
C LEU A 276 4.37 13.40 5.22
N LEU A 277 5.66 13.49 4.96
CA LEU A 277 6.69 13.23 5.96
C LEU A 277 6.57 14.20 7.16
N GLU A 278 6.39 15.50 6.92
CA GLU A 278 6.18 16.53 7.95
C GLU A 278 4.97 16.25 8.84
N LYS A 279 3.85 15.78 8.28
CA LYS A 279 2.68 15.35 9.08
C LYS A 279 3.01 14.16 10.00
N GLN A 280 3.93 13.30 9.58
CA GLN A 280 4.28 12.06 10.30
C GLN A 280 5.45 12.25 11.30
N PHE A 281 6.26 13.30 11.11
CA PHE A 281 7.49 13.57 11.88
C PHE A 281 7.31 13.98 13.36
N GLY A 282 6.11 13.83 13.93
CA GLY A 282 5.85 13.94 15.36
C GLY A 282 5.96 12.62 16.15
N THR A 283 6.15 11.48 15.46
CA THR A 283 6.16 10.14 16.09
C THR A 283 7.54 9.51 16.01
N THR A 284 8.05 8.99 17.13
CA THR A 284 9.40 8.39 17.23
C THR A 284 9.51 7.03 16.56
N THR A 285 8.37 6.37 16.28
CA THR A 285 8.26 4.94 15.95
C THR A 285 8.21 4.62 14.46
N VAL A 286 7.95 5.58 13.57
CA VAL A 286 7.81 5.31 12.12
C VAL A 286 9.17 5.33 11.44
N GLN A 287 9.50 4.25 10.72
CA GLN A 287 10.70 4.15 9.91
C GLN A 287 10.60 5.06 8.69
N PHE A 288 11.66 5.80 8.38
CA PHE A 288 11.65 6.77 7.28
C PHE A 288 11.35 6.14 5.91
N SER A 289 11.86 4.93 5.65
CA SER A 289 11.60 4.18 4.41
C SER A 289 10.13 3.85 4.23
N THR A 290 9.40 3.50 5.30
CA THR A 290 7.98 3.15 5.21
C THR A 290 7.11 4.37 4.91
N CYS A 291 7.52 5.58 5.32
CA CYS A 291 6.89 6.82 4.89
C CYS A 291 7.06 7.09 3.39
N LEU A 292 8.24 6.78 2.82
CA LEU A 292 8.48 6.90 1.38
C LEU A 292 7.62 5.89 0.61
N ASN A 293 7.53 4.65 1.09
CA ASN A 293 6.68 3.60 0.52
C ASN A 293 5.20 4.02 0.55
N GLU A 294 4.71 4.57 1.67
CA GLU A 294 3.34 5.09 1.74
C GLU A 294 3.09 6.17 0.68
N PHE A 295 4.04 7.09 0.48
CA PHE A 295 3.92 8.10 -0.57
C PHE A 295 3.84 7.48 -1.97
N ILE A 296 4.74 6.54 -2.29
CA ILE A 296 4.79 5.86 -3.58
C ILE A 296 3.48 5.14 -3.85
N PHE A 297 2.97 4.38 -2.87
CA PHE A 297 1.70 3.67 -2.96
C PHE A 297 0.56 4.63 -3.31
N ARG A 298 0.38 5.68 -2.50
CA ARG A 298 -0.70 6.67 -2.67
C ARG A 298 -0.59 7.46 -3.98
N ASN A 299 0.63 7.72 -4.45
CA ASN A 299 0.84 8.47 -5.68
C ASN A 299 0.66 7.62 -6.95
N SER A 300 0.85 6.30 -6.84
CA SER A 300 0.71 5.35 -7.96
C SER A 300 -0.73 4.88 -8.17
N ILE A 301 -1.65 5.19 -7.25
CA ILE A 301 -3.03 4.74 -7.24
C ILE A 301 -3.96 5.95 -7.28
N LYS A 302 -4.99 5.94 -8.12
CA LYS A 302 -5.99 7.02 -8.12
C LYS A 302 -6.68 7.10 -6.76
N LYS A 303 -6.96 8.31 -6.29
CA LYS A 303 -7.46 8.55 -4.94
C LYS A 303 -8.70 7.73 -4.60
N GLU A 304 -9.62 7.56 -5.55
CA GLU A 304 -10.85 6.78 -5.34
C GLU A 304 -10.64 5.26 -5.24
N HIS A 305 -9.47 4.74 -5.62
CA HIS A 305 -9.11 3.33 -5.60
C HIS A 305 -8.18 2.93 -4.42
N ILE A 306 -7.74 3.89 -3.60
CA ILE A 306 -6.75 3.64 -2.55
C ILE A 306 -7.28 2.61 -1.53
N PHE A 307 -8.49 2.81 -1.00
CA PHE A 307 -9.06 1.90 0.00
C PHE A 307 -9.15 0.47 -0.54
N GLY A 308 -9.76 0.26 -1.71
CA GLY A 308 -9.83 -1.05 -2.34
C GLY A 308 -8.45 -1.67 -2.61
N THR A 309 -7.46 -0.86 -3.01
CA THR A 309 -6.10 -1.38 -3.23
C THR A 309 -5.40 -1.77 -1.93
N VAL A 310 -5.67 -1.09 -0.80
CA VAL A 310 -5.19 -1.50 0.52
C VAL A 310 -5.82 -2.82 0.94
N LEU A 311 -7.11 -3.03 0.67
CA LEU A 311 -7.77 -4.31 0.95
C LEU A 311 -7.17 -5.44 0.10
N VAL A 312 -6.88 -5.19 -1.18
CA VAL A 312 -6.20 -6.17 -2.05
C VAL A 312 -4.79 -6.45 -1.54
N ALA A 313 -4.02 -5.42 -1.15
CA ALA A 313 -2.69 -5.60 -0.58
C ALA A 313 -2.73 -6.53 0.65
N ILE A 314 -3.71 -6.32 1.53
CA ILE A 314 -3.96 -7.22 2.66
C ILE A 314 -4.33 -8.63 2.16
N ALA A 315 -5.30 -8.75 1.27
CA ALA A 315 -5.80 -10.05 0.81
C ALA A 315 -4.74 -10.93 0.12
N GLU A 316 -3.77 -10.33 -0.57
CA GLU A 316 -2.67 -11.06 -1.23
C GLU A 316 -1.67 -11.68 -0.24
N ASP A 317 -1.58 -11.12 0.96
CA ASP A 317 -0.61 -11.51 1.98
C ASP A 317 -1.10 -12.64 2.88
N TYR A 318 -2.42 -12.82 2.94
CA TYR A 318 -3.06 -13.84 3.75
C TYR A 318 -3.72 -14.88 2.86
N VAL A 319 -3.47 -16.16 3.17
CA VAL A 319 -4.15 -17.26 2.50
C VAL A 319 -5.60 -17.29 2.98
N VAL A 320 -6.50 -16.79 2.15
CA VAL A 320 -7.94 -16.68 2.39
C VAL A 320 -8.74 -17.61 1.50
#